data_AF-A0A968XQQ2-F1
#
_entry.id   AF-A0A968XQQ2-F1
#
_cell.length_a   1.000
_cell.length_b   1.000
_cell.length_c   1.000
_cell.angle_alpha   90.00
_cell.angle_beta   90.00
_cell.angle_gamma   90.00
#
_symmetry.space_group_name_H-M   'P 1'
#
loop_
_entity.id
_entity.type
_entity.pdbx_description
1 polymer ?
#
loop_
_entity_poly.entity_id
_entity_poly.type
_entity_poly.pdbx_seq_one_letter_code
_entity_poly.pdbx_strand_id
1 'polypeptide(L)' 'MVEIIAKYPDNPKDILLSGWALGAEKIAGKAALVQVNIGKGKVILFGFRPQYRGQSLATFPLLFNSIKLIRNFL' A
#
# COMPACT_ATOMS: atom_id res chain seq x y z
N MET A 1 -6.42 13.39 -9.94
CA MET A 1 -6.24 12.08 -10.63
C MET A 1 -5.76 11.08 -9.60
N VAL A 2 -6.32 9.87 -9.60
CA VAL A 2 -5.94 8.77 -8.69
C VAL A 2 -5.15 7.74 -9.49
N GLU A 3 -3.99 7.37 -8.99
CA GLU A 3 -3.12 6.35 -9.55
C GLU A 3 -2.97 5.20 -8.55
N ILE A 4 -3.21 3.97 -8.99
CA ILE A 4 -3.05 2.77 -8.16
C ILE A 4 -1.61 2.27 -8.31
N ILE A 5 -0.83 2.40 -7.24
CA ILE A 5 0.59 1.99 -7.21
C ILE A 5 0.70 0.51 -6.84
N ALA A 6 -0.15 0.04 -5.93
CA ALA A 6 -0.22 -1.36 -5.54
C ALA A 6 -1.66 -1.78 -5.28
N LYS A 7 -1.95 -3.07 -5.49
CA LYS A 7 -3.26 -3.70 -5.33
C LYS A 7 -3.12 -4.97 -4.51
N TYR A 8 -4.08 -5.27 -3.66
CA TYR A 8 -4.18 -6.60 -3.04
C TYR A 8 -4.53 -7.64 -4.10
N PRO A 9 -4.09 -8.91 -3.93
CA PRO A 9 -4.55 -10.02 -4.77
C PRO A 9 -6.07 -10.07 -4.88
N ASP A 10 -6.57 -10.46 -6.05
CA ASP A 10 -8.01 -10.58 -6.31
C ASP A 10 -8.64 -11.75 -5.55
N ASN A 11 -7.89 -12.83 -5.34
CA ASN A 11 -8.32 -13.95 -4.52
C ASN A 11 -7.99 -13.69 -3.05
N PRO A 12 -8.98 -13.69 -2.14
CA PRO A 12 -8.76 -13.46 -0.71
C PRO A 12 -7.73 -14.41 -0.07
N LYS A 13 -7.61 -15.64 -0.58
CA LYS A 13 -6.67 -16.64 -0.06
C LYS A 13 -5.21 -16.27 -0.31
N ASP A 14 -4.94 -15.45 -1.32
CA ASP A 14 -3.59 -15.06 -1.73
C ASP A 14 -3.11 -13.78 -1.02
N ILE A 15 -3.97 -13.13 -0.25
CA ILE A 15 -3.64 -11.89 0.48
C ILE A 15 -2.67 -12.15 1.64
N LEU A 16 -2.80 -13.29 2.29
CA LEU A 16 -2.00 -13.65 3.46
C LEU A 16 -0.95 -14.68 3.07
N LEU A 17 0.32 -14.28 3.11
CA LEU A 17 1.43 -15.21 2.92
C LEU A 17 1.61 -16.13 4.15
N SER A 18 1.51 -15.57 5.36
CA SER A 18 1.60 -16.29 6.62
C SER A 18 1.00 -15.49 7.78
N GLY A 19 0.60 -16.17 8.86
CA GLY A 19 0.06 -15.52 10.07
C GLY A 19 -1.47 -15.46 10.08
N TRP A 20 -2.04 -14.27 10.28
CA TRP A 20 -3.49 -14.08 10.42
C TRP A 20 -3.99 -12.85 9.65
N ALA A 21 -5.06 -13.01 8.88
CA ALA A 21 -5.78 -11.93 8.22
C ALA A 21 -7.29 -12.11 8.41
N LEU A 22 -7.86 -11.32 9.33
CA LEU A 22 -9.31 -11.27 9.50
C LEU A 22 -9.93 -10.36 8.43
N GLY A 23 -10.87 -10.90 7.66
CA GLY A 23 -11.61 -10.11 6.67
C GLY A 23 -10.87 -9.86 5.36
N ALA A 24 -9.99 -10.77 4.93
CA ALA A 24 -9.24 -10.68 3.68
C ALA A 24 -10.16 -10.45 2.47
N GLU A 25 -11.35 -11.05 2.47
CA GLU A 25 -12.39 -10.87 1.45
C GLU A 25 -12.86 -9.42 1.30
N LYS A 26 -12.72 -8.60 2.34
CA LYS A 26 -13.10 -7.19 2.32
C LYS A 26 -12.10 -6.30 1.59
N ILE A 27 -10.86 -6.77 1.41
CA ILE A 27 -9.78 -6.01 0.78
C ILE A 27 -9.27 -6.64 -0.52
N ALA A 28 -9.71 -7.86 -0.84
CA ALA A 28 -9.41 -8.53 -2.09
C ALA A 28 -9.72 -7.64 -3.30
N GLY A 29 -8.75 -7.57 -4.21
CA GLY A 29 -8.83 -6.75 -5.41
C GLY A 29 -8.84 -5.23 -5.18
N LYS A 30 -8.72 -4.74 -3.94
CA LYS A 30 -8.71 -3.29 -3.65
C LYS A 30 -7.30 -2.73 -3.77
N ALA A 31 -7.21 -1.41 -3.98
CA ALA A 31 -5.94 -0.71 -3.98
C ALA A 31 -5.29 -0.77 -2.58
N ALA A 32 -4.02 -1.17 -2.53
CA ALA A 32 -3.20 -1.24 -1.32
C ALA A 32 -2.34 0.02 -1.13
N LEU A 33 -2.02 0.73 -2.23
CA LEU A 33 -1.31 1.99 -2.23
C LEU A 33 -1.79 2.84 -3.41
N VAL A 34 -2.20 4.07 -3.14
CA VAL A 34 -2.60 5.02 -4.19
C VAL A 34 -1.88 6.35 -4.04
N GLN A 35 -1.63 6.99 -5.18
CA GLN A 35 -1.18 8.37 -5.29
C GLN A 35 -2.33 9.21 -5.83
N VAL A 36 -2.63 10.33 -5.17
CA VAL A 36 -3.66 11.28 -5.61
C VAL A 36 -3.02 12.65 -5.80
N ASN A 37 -3.14 13.19 -7.01
CA ASN A 37 -2.71 14.57 -7.29
C ASN A 37 -3.81 15.54 -6.84
N ILE A 38 -3.46 16.45 -5.92
CA ILE A 38 -4.34 17.50 -5.39
C ILE A 38 -3.63 18.85 -5.51
N GLY A 39 -4.12 19.72 -6.40
CA GLY A 39 -3.46 20.98 -6.72
C GLY A 39 -2.03 20.75 -7.19
N LYS A 40 -1.06 21.39 -6.53
CA LYS A 40 0.39 21.20 -6.77
C LYS A 40 1.01 20.07 -5.95
N GLY A 41 0.24 19.46 -5.04
CA GLY A 41 0.70 18.45 -4.10
C GLY A 41 0.30 17.03 -4.51
N LYS A 42 0.86 16.07 -3.77
CA LYS A 42 0.54 14.65 -3.87
C LYS A 42 0.12 14.13 -2.52
N VAL A 43 -0.94 13.34 -2.49
CA VAL A 43 -1.39 12.59 -1.32
C VAL A 43 -1.12 11.11 -1.57
N ILE A 44 -0.40 10.47 -0.66
CA ILE A 44 -0.14 9.03 -0.70
C ILE A 44 -1.00 8.36 0.38
N LEU A 45 -1.81 7.38 -0.01
CA LEU A 45 -2.69 6.64 0.89
C LEU A 45 -2.30 5.17 0.91
N PHE A 46 -2.03 4.65 2.10
CA PHE A 46 -1.72 3.24 2.32
C PHE A 46 -2.94 2.50 2.88
N GLY A 47 -3.30 1.38 2.26
CA GLY A 47 -4.29 0.43 2.78
C GLY A 47 -3.75 -0.49 3.88
N PHE A 48 -2.43 -0.50 4.07
CA PHE A 48 -1.73 -1.20 5.16
C PHE A 48 -0.91 -0.20 5.99
N ARG A 49 -0.34 -0.67 7.10
CA ARG A 49 0.47 0.17 8.00
C ARG A 49 1.96 -0.06 7.72
N PRO A 50 2.63 0.75 6.89
CA PRO A 50 4.02 0.50 6.51
C PRO A 50 5.00 0.61 7.69
N GLN A 51 4.64 1.34 8.75
CA GLN A 51 5.44 1.56 9.96
C GLN A 51 5.02 0.72 11.17
N TYR A 52 4.20 -0.32 10.99
CA TYR A 52 3.68 -1.10 12.11
C TYR A 52 4.79 -1.92 12.79
N ARG A 53 4.88 -1.82 14.12
CA ARG A 53 5.77 -2.66 14.93
C ARG A 53 5.25 -4.10 14.87
N GLY A 54 5.90 -4.94 14.08
CA GLY A 54 5.47 -6.31 13.77
C GLY A 54 5.26 -6.58 12.28
N GLN A 55 5.33 -5.57 11.42
CA GLN A 55 5.44 -5.77 9.97
C GLN A 55 6.91 -5.80 9.53
N SER A 56 7.15 -6.46 8.40
CA SER A 56 8.49 -6.55 7.81
C SER A 56 9.04 -5.15 7.49
N LEU A 57 10.34 -4.95 7.70
CA LEU A 57 11.04 -3.73 7.26
C LEU A 57 10.97 -3.53 5.74
N ALA A 58 10.58 -4.56 4.98
CA ALA A 58 10.35 -4.47 3.54
C ALA A 58 9.28 -3.42 3.15
N THR A 59 8.40 -3.00 4.07
CA THR A 59 7.42 -1.94 3.79
C THR A 59 7.94 -0.52 4.02
N PHE A 60 9.09 -0.36 4.69
CA PHE A 60 9.65 0.97 5.01
C PHE A 60 10.08 1.77 3.78
N PRO A 61 10.69 1.16 2.73
CA PRO A 61 11.01 1.87 1.50
C PRO A 61 9.80 2.59 0.89
N LEU A 62 8.60 1.98 0.90
CA LEU A 62 7.39 2.61 0.38
C LEU A 62 7.04 3.90 1.16
N LEU A 63 7.17 3.88 2.49
CA LEU A 63 6.94 5.05 3.33
C LEU A 63 7.98 6.15 3.09
N PHE A 64 9.27 5.81 3.11
CA PHE A 64 10.32 6.82 2.95
C PHE A 64 10.39 7.38 1.52
N ASN A 65 10.11 6.58 0.49
CA ASN A 65 10.01 7.06 -0.89
C ASN A 65 8.86 8.06 -1.06
N SER A 66 7.77 7.86 -0.33
CA SER A 66 6.62 8.78 -0.32
C SER A 66 6.97 10.15 0.26
N ILE A 67 7.90 10.21 1.23
CA ILE A 67 8.37 11.47 1.83
C ILE A 67 9.42 12.13 0.93
N LYS A 68 10.36 11.36 0.39
CA LYS A 68 11.48 11.88 -0.41
C LYS A 68 11.08 12.36 -1.81
N LEU A 69 9.82 12.16 -2.22
CA LEU A 69 9.33 12.50 -3.56
C LEU A 69 10.25 11.90 -4.66
N ILE A 70 10.77 10.69 -4.41
CA ILE A 70 11.61 9.97 -5.37
C ILE A 70 10.72 9.61 -6.55
N ARG A 71 11.14 10.04 -7.74
CA ARG A 71 10.30 10.10 -8.96
C ARG A 71 9.80 8.75 -9.49
N ASN A 72 10.21 7.61 -8.95
CA ASN A 72 9.72 6.30 -9.37
C ASN A 72 9.53 5.40 -8.13
N PHE A 73 8.31 4.88 -7.94
CA PHE A 73 7.96 3.90 -6.91
C PHE A 73 8.29 2.47 -7.36
N LEU A 74 9.42 2.24 -8.02
CA LEU A 74 9.94 0.92 -8.42
C LEU A 74 11.46 0.97 -8.49
#